data_AF-A0A963F191-F1
#
_entry.id   AF-A0A963F191-F1
#
_cell.length_a   1.000
_cell.length_b   1.000
_cell.length_c   1.000
_cell.angle_alpha   90.00
_cell.angle_beta   90.00
_cell.angle_gamma   90.00
#
_symmetry.space_group_name_H-M   'P 1'
#
loop_
_entity.id
_entity.type
_entity.pdbx_description
1 polymer ?
#
loop_
_entity_poly.entity_id
_entity_poly.type
_entity_poly.pdbx_seq_one_letter_code
_entity_poly.pdbx_strand_id
1 'polypeptide(L)'
;MKLYSTCLAIVLTLLMTSAMAQQDILIEDKISDDEIKVEVVALVLEKQDEYVKDSINQYNCFTEEDYKRFRSSNTITKIVEELKKDEYFLGLVAGTVKLSPIKRHKIYREAKKTYKKTWAELGKISPEGQTDAGSEAEKEISSAISKLLKDLVEASAKN
;
A
#
# COMPACT_ATOMS: atom_id res chain seq x y z
N MET A 1 0.48 -66.02 -11.98
CA MET A 1 -0.36 -64.81 -11.96
C MET A 1 -0.11 -63.95 -10.70
N LYS A 2 1.09 -63.35 -10.53
CA LYS A 2 1.37 -62.44 -9.39
C LYS A 2 1.92 -61.06 -9.79
N LEU A 3 2.06 -60.79 -11.09
CA LEU A 3 2.71 -59.58 -11.61
C LEU A 3 1.76 -58.40 -11.85
N TYR A 4 0.45 -58.62 -11.94
CA TYR A 4 -0.52 -57.55 -12.21
C TYR A 4 -0.95 -56.77 -10.96
N SER A 5 -0.76 -57.33 -9.76
CA SER A 5 -1.18 -56.68 -8.51
C SER A 5 -0.21 -55.59 -8.05
N THR A 6 1.07 -55.67 -8.44
CA THR A 6 2.10 -54.72 -8.01
C THR A 6 2.12 -53.47 -8.88
N CYS A 7 1.84 -53.57 -10.19
CA CYS A 7 1.74 -52.38 -11.06
C CYS A 7 0.56 -51.48 -10.68
N LEU A 8 -0.60 -52.05 -10.31
CA LEU A 8 -1.77 -51.25 -9.93
C LEU A 8 -1.53 -50.44 -8.64
N ALA A 9 -0.80 -51.01 -7.68
CA ALA A 9 -0.46 -50.35 -6.43
C ALA A 9 0.50 -49.16 -6.61
N ILE A 10 1.44 -49.26 -7.58
CA ILE A 10 2.41 -48.20 -7.88
C ILE A 10 1.74 -47.04 -8.62
N VAL A 11 0.82 -47.33 -9.56
CA VAL A 11 0.06 -46.28 -10.27
C VAL A 11 -0.90 -45.55 -9.33
N LEU A 12 -1.53 -46.27 -8.39
CA LEU A 12 -2.44 -45.67 -7.41
C LEU A 12 -1.71 -44.77 -6.40
N THR A 13 -0.48 -45.12 -6.01
CA THR A 13 0.34 -44.28 -5.12
C THR A 13 0.87 -43.04 -5.83
N LEU A 14 1.22 -43.12 -7.12
CA LEU A 14 1.61 -41.97 -7.94
C LEU A 14 0.46 -40.98 -8.21
N LEU A 15 -0.77 -41.47 -8.36
CA LEU A 15 -1.95 -40.60 -8.51
C LEU A 15 -2.29 -39.87 -7.20
N MET A 16 -2.17 -40.54 -6.05
CA MET A 16 -2.46 -39.94 -4.75
C MET A 16 -1.45 -38.86 -4.34
N THR A 17 -0.16 -39.00 -4.69
CA THR A 17 0.83 -37.93 -4.42
C THR A 17 0.59 -36.69 -5.28
N SER A 18 0.12 -36.84 -6.52
CA SER A 18 -0.25 -35.69 -7.36
C SER A 18 -1.47 -34.92 -6.85
N ALA A 19 -2.42 -35.60 -6.20
CA ALA A 19 -3.59 -34.96 -5.61
C ALA A 19 -3.25 -34.16 -4.34
N MET A 20 -2.26 -34.61 -3.55
CA MET A 20 -1.85 -33.90 -2.34
C MET A 20 -0.90 -32.72 -2.60
N ALA A 21 -0.18 -32.70 -3.74
CA ALA A 21 0.69 -31.58 -4.11
C ALA A 21 -0.07 -30.37 -4.70
N GLN A 22 -1.33 -30.52 -5.10
CA GLN A 22 -2.15 -29.43 -5.65
C GLN A 22 -2.90 -28.63 -4.56
N GLN A 23 -2.80 -29.01 -3.29
CA GLN A 23 -3.58 -28.41 -2.20
C GLN A 23 -2.82 -27.35 -1.39
N ASP A 24 -1.56 -27.05 -1.75
CA ASP A 24 -0.69 -26.09 -1.05
C ASP A 24 -0.57 -24.71 -1.75
N ILE A 25 -1.45 -24.37 -2.70
CA ILE A 25 -1.49 -23.02 -3.33
C ILE A 25 -2.92 -22.51 -3.41
N LEU A 26 -3.63 -22.47 -2.28
CA LEU A 26 -4.79 -21.59 -2.09
C LEU A 26 -4.89 -21.21 -0.62
N ILE A 27 -3.80 -20.68 -0.05
CA ILE A 27 -3.96 -19.73 1.04
C ILE A 27 -4.40 -18.43 0.36
N GLU A 28 -5.70 -18.32 0.05
CA GLU A 28 -6.33 -16.99 0.04
C GLU A 28 -6.28 -16.52 1.49
N ASP A 29 -5.12 -16.00 1.92
CA ASP A 29 -5.04 -15.29 3.19
C ASP A 29 -5.99 -14.12 3.02
N LYS A 30 -7.17 -14.25 3.66
CA LYS A 30 -8.12 -13.16 3.75
C LYS A 30 -7.45 -12.11 4.62
N ILE A 31 -6.70 -11.22 3.98
CA ILE A 31 -6.17 -10.00 4.57
C ILE A 31 -7.34 -9.37 5.32
N SER A 32 -7.20 -9.26 6.63
CA SER A 32 -8.30 -8.78 7.46
C SER A 32 -8.59 -7.32 7.12
N ASP A 33 -9.82 -6.86 7.36
CA ASP A 33 -10.20 -5.47 7.05
C ASP A 33 -9.30 -4.43 7.74
N ASP A 34 -8.77 -4.76 8.92
CA ASP A 34 -7.83 -3.92 9.65
C ASP A 34 -6.41 -3.96 9.08
N GLU A 35 -6.02 -5.07 8.46
CA GLU A 35 -4.73 -5.25 7.80
C GLU A 35 -4.68 -4.47 6.50
N ILE A 36 -5.74 -4.48 5.66
CA ILE A 36 -5.81 -3.64 4.44
C ILE A 36 -5.56 -2.16 4.78
N LYS A 37 -6.17 -1.69 5.88
CA LYS A 37 -6.00 -0.32 6.36
C LYS A 37 -4.54 -0.05 6.77
N VAL A 38 -3.90 -0.98 7.49
CA VAL A 38 -2.48 -0.87 7.89
C VAL A 38 -1.60 -0.80 6.66
N GLU A 39 -1.80 -1.69 5.69
CA GLU A 39 -1.04 -1.76 4.45
C GLU A 39 -1.19 -0.48 3.59
N VAL A 40 -2.40 0.07 3.48
CA VAL A 40 -2.62 1.36 2.78
C VAL A 40 -1.88 2.51 3.47
N VAL A 41 -1.88 2.55 4.81
CA VAL A 41 -1.14 3.57 5.56
C VAL A 41 0.37 3.37 5.41
N ALA A 42 0.84 2.12 5.44
CA ALA A 42 2.24 1.77 5.24
C ALA A 42 2.73 2.21 3.85
N LEU A 43 1.94 1.98 2.80
CA LEU A 43 2.25 2.45 1.46
C LEU A 43 2.36 3.98 1.38
N VAL A 44 1.48 4.72 2.07
CA VAL A 44 1.59 6.18 2.14
C VAL A 44 2.88 6.61 2.81
N LEU A 45 3.24 5.99 3.94
CA LEU A 45 4.48 6.28 4.66
C LEU A 45 5.71 5.95 3.82
N GLU A 46 5.72 4.81 3.13
CA GLU A 46 6.81 4.41 2.23
C GLU A 46 7.03 5.47 1.14
N LYS A 47 5.95 5.92 0.48
CA LYS A 47 6.06 6.97 -0.55
C LYS A 47 6.42 8.33 0.02
N GLN A 48 6.09 8.62 1.28
CA GLN A 48 6.55 9.83 1.95
C GLN A 48 8.06 9.75 2.21
N ASP A 49 8.56 8.64 2.76
CA ASP A 49 9.99 8.46 3.04
C ASP A 49 10.85 8.44 1.76
N GLU A 50 10.31 7.96 0.64
CA GLU A 50 10.99 7.96 -0.66
C GLU A 50 11.20 9.38 -1.22
N TYR A 51 10.21 10.28 -1.03
CA TYR A 51 10.17 11.56 -1.72
C TYR A 51 10.32 12.79 -0.81
N VAL A 52 10.17 12.62 0.50
CA VAL A 52 10.28 13.67 1.51
C VAL A 52 11.37 13.29 2.49
N LYS A 53 12.48 14.02 2.44
CA LYS A 53 13.62 13.83 3.32
C LYS A 53 13.22 14.03 4.79
N ASP A 54 13.66 13.11 5.64
CA ASP A 54 13.50 13.24 7.09
C ASP A 54 14.06 14.54 7.66
N SER A 55 13.32 15.10 8.61
CA SER A 55 13.65 16.34 9.29
C SER A 55 14.36 16.06 10.61
N ILE A 56 15.68 15.86 10.55
CA ILE A 56 16.52 15.55 11.72
C ILE A 56 16.72 16.80 12.58
N ASN A 57 16.99 17.94 11.93
CA ASN A 57 17.16 19.26 12.56
C ASN A 57 16.97 20.37 11.52
N GLN A 58 17.03 21.63 11.96
CA GLN A 58 16.79 22.80 11.10
C GLN A 58 17.72 22.93 9.89
N TYR A 59 18.88 22.26 9.90
CA TYR A 59 19.84 22.28 8.79
C TYR A 59 19.74 21.03 7.90
N ASN A 60 19.07 19.98 8.38
CA ASN A 60 18.93 18.69 7.71
C ASN A 60 17.44 18.33 7.66
N CYS A 61 16.72 19.01 6.79
CA CYS A 61 15.30 18.84 6.58
C CYS A 61 14.94 19.04 5.11
N PHE A 62 13.68 18.76 4.76
CA PHE A 62 13.09 19.07 3.47
C PHE A 62 12.76 20.57 3.40
N THR A 63 13.42 21.32 2.51
CA THR A 63 13.28 22.78 2.44
C THR A 63 12.21 23.23 1.46
N GLU A 64 11.95 24.54 1.43
CA GLU A 64 11.08 25.15 0.43
C GLU A 64 11.63 24.96 -1.01
N GLU A 65 12.95 24.97 -1.18
CA GLU A 65 13.57 24.65 -2.47
C GLU A 65 13.36 23.19 -2.88
N ASP A 66 13.41 22.25 -1.93
CA ASP A 66 13.06 20.85 -2.17
C ASP A 66 11.60 20.74 -2.62
N TYR A 67 10.69 21.44 -1.95
CA TYR A 67 9.26 21.42 -2.29
C TYR A 67 8.98 22.00 -3.68
N LYS A 68 9.63 23.12 -4.05
CA LYS A 68 9.55 23.66 -5.41
C LYS A 68 10.04 22.66 -6.45
N ARG A 69 11.15 21.97 -6.19
CA ARG A 69 11.65 20.91 -7.06
C ARG A 69 10.63 19.78 -7.18
N PHE A 70 10.14 19.26 -6.06
CA PHE A 70 9.12 18.20 -5.98
C PHE A 70 7.88 18.51 -6.83
N ARG A 71 7.37 19.75 -6.74
CA ARG A 71 6.23 20.21 -7.55
C ARG A 71 6.59 20.30 -9.02
N SER A 72 7.74 20.89 -9.36
CA SER A 72 8.17 21.07 -10.75
C SER A 72 8.52 19.75 -11.46
N SER A 73 8.93 18.71 -10.73
CA SER A 73 9.28 17.40 -11.26
C SER A 73 8.07 16.48 -11.51
N ASN A 74 6.85 16.98 -11.31
CA ASN A 74 5.60 16.25 -11.39
C ASN A 74 5.61 14.94 -10.56
N THR A 75 6.22 15.00 -9.37
CA THR A 75 6.43 13.81 -8.53
C THR A 75 5.11 13.11 -8.19
N ILE A 76 4.07 13.86 -7.84
CA ILE A 76 2.73 13.30 -7.55
C ILE A 76 2.18 12.51 -8.74
N THR A 77 2.32 13.02 -9.96
CA THR A 77 1.87 12.32 -11.16
C THR A 77 2.63 11.02 -11.35
N LYS A 78 3.95 11.02 -11.14
CA LYS A 78 4.78 9.80 -11.25
C LYS A 78 4.33 8.73 -10.24
N ILE A 79 4.18 9.10 -8.97
CA ILE A 79 3.68 8.19 -7.92
C ILE A 79 2.36 7.57 -8.35
N VAL A 80 1.40 8.38 -8.80
CA VAL A 80 0.08 7.89 -9.24
C VAL A 80 0.19 6.94 -10.43
N GLU A 81 1.00 7.27 -11.44
CA GLU A 81 1.16 6.44 -12.64
C GLU A 81 1.92 5.14 -12.38
N GLU A 82 2.84 5.12 -11.41
CA GLU A 82 3.52 3.92 -10.93
C GLU A 82 2.56 3.01 -10.17
N LEU A 83 1.83 3.57 -9.19
CA LEU A 83 0.87 2.79 -8.39
C LEU A 83 -0.23 2.15 -9.23
N LYS A 84 -0.69 2.80 -10.31
CA LYS A 84 -1.67 2.20 -11.23
C LYS A 84 -1.22 0.89 -11.87
N LYS A 85 0.08 0.63 -11.90
CA LYS A 85 0.70 -0.57 -12.49
C LYS A 85 1.27 -1.51 -11.43
N ASP A 86 1.26 -1.09 -10.18
CA ASP A 86 1.81 -1.84 -9.05
C ASP A 86 0.84 -2.94 -8.61
N GLU A 87 1.27 -4.20 -8.72
CA GLU A 87 0.41 -5.36 -8.43
C GLU A 87 -0.02 -5.39 -6.96
N TYR A 88 0.86 -4.97 -6.05
CA TYR A 88 0.56 -4.91 -4.63
C TYR A 88 -0.53 -3.87 -4.33
N PHE A 89 -0.41 -2.66 -4.85
CA PHE A 89 -1.45 -1.63 -4.74
C PHE A 89 -2.77 -2.05 -5.37
N LEU A 90 -2.75 -2.70 -6.54
CA LEU A 90 -3.95 -3.25 -7.16
C LEU A 90 -4.60 -4.34 -6.29
N GLY A 91 -3.80 -5.12 -5.58
CA GLY A 91 -4.26 -6.04 -4.52
C GLY A 91 -4.99 -5.31 -3.39
N LEU A 92 -4.43 -4.19 -2.90
CA LEU A 92 -5.08 -3.35 -1.89
C LEU A 92 -6.40 -2.74 -2.40
N VAL A 93 -6.47 -2.33 -3.67
CA VAL A 93 -7.71 -1.87 -4.31
C VAL A 93 -8.74 -2.99 -4.29
N ALA A 94 -8.39 -4.20 -4.75
CA ALA A 94 -9.29 -5.35 -4.79
C ALA A 94 -9.79 -5.77 -3.40
N GLY A 95 -8.91 -5.74 -2.39
CA GLY A 95 -9.29 -5.96 -0.99
C GLY A 95 -10.25 -4.89 -0.50
N THR A 96 -9.96 -3.62 -0.78
CA THR A 96 -10.79 -2.49 -0.35
C THR A 96 -12.18 -2.49 -0.98
N VAL A 97 -12.33 -2.98 -2.22
CA VAL A 97 -13.65 -3.14 -2.89
C VAL A 97 -14.59 -4.03 -2.09
N LYS A 98 -14.08 -5.08 -1.43
CA LYS A 98 -14.88 -6.06 -0.66
C LYS A 98 -15.39 -5.50 0.66
N LEU A 99 -14.89 -4.34 1.10
CA LEU A 99 -15.23 -3.72 2.38
C LEU A 99 -16.56 -2.95 2.32
N SER A 100 -17.20 -2.82 3.47
CA SER A 100 -18.39 -1.96 3.58
C SER A 100 -18.05 -0.49 3.28
N PRO A 101 -19.02 0.32 2.80
CA PRO A 101 -18.78 1.75 2.52
C PRO A 101 -18.20 2.53 3.71
N ILE A 102 -18.61 2.19 4.93
CA ILE A 102 -18.11 2.81 6.17
C ILE A 102 -16.62 2.51 6.36
N LYS A 103 -16.20 1.26 6.14
CA LYS A 103 -14.80 0.83 6.27
C LYS A 103 -13.93 1.47 5.18
N ARG A 104 -14.40 1.49 3.93
CA ARG A 104 -13.72 2.19 2.83
C ARG A 104 -13.48 3.67 3.15
N HIS A 105 -14.52 4.36 3.61
CA HIS A 105 -14.41 5.78 3.98
C HIS A 105 -13.41 6.01 5.13
N LYS A 106 -13.37 5.11 6.11
CA LYS A 106 -12.38 5.16 7.20
C LYS A 106 -10.96 5.06 6.66
N ILE A 107 -10.69 4.09 5.78
CA ILE A 107 -9.37 3.91 5.14
C ILE A 107 -8.95 5.16 4.38
N TYR A 108 -9.81 5.70 3.51
CA TYR A 108 -9.48 6.89 2.71
C TYR A 108 -9.13 8.09 3.60
N ARG A 109 -9.91 8.28 4.68
CA ARG A 109 -9.70 9.38 5.62
C ARG A 109 -8.41 9.22 6.40
N GLU A 110 -8.07 8.00 6.82
CA GLU A 110 -6.84 7.73 7.56
C GLU A 110 -5.63 7.89 6.66
N ALA A 111 -5.63 7.27 5.47
CA ALA A 111 -4.59 7.45 4.46
C ALA A 111 -4.33 8.93 4.15
N LYS A 112 -5.39 9.73 3.97
CA LYS A 112 -5.28 11.18 3.71
C LYS A 112 -4.74 11.99 4.89
N LYS A 113 -4.86 11.48 6.12
CA LYS A 113 -4.39 12.15 7.34
C LYS A 113 -3.01 11.67 7.79
N THR A 114 -2.39 10.76 7.03
CA THR A 114 -1.02 10.29 7.28
C THR A 114 -0.05 11.34 6.77
N TYR A 115 0.50 12.15 7.67
CA TYR A 115 1.60 13.09 7.45
C TYR A 115 2.16 13.53 8.82
N LYS A 116 3.44 13.89 8.90
CA LYS A 116 4.07 14.43 10.12
C LYS A 116 3.65 15.90 10.29
N LYS A 117 3.43 16.28 11.56
CA LYS A 117 3.12 17.67 11.95
C LYS A 117 4.32 18.58 11.71
N THR A 118 4.05 19.86 11.56
CA THR A 118 5.10 20.88 11.47
C THR A 118 5.74 21.13 12.85
N TRP A 119 6.98 21.60 12.87
CA TRP A 119 7.64 22.04 14.11
C TRP A 119 6.90 23.21 14.78
N ALA A 120 6.23 24.06 13.99
CA ALA A 120 5.39 25.13 14.50
C ALA A 120 4.19 24.57 15.28
N GLU A 121 3.49 23.57 14.73
CA GLU A 121 2.39 22.88 15.41
C GLU A 121 2.85 22.11 16.66
N LEU A 122 4.07 21.59 16.66
CA LEU A 122 4.65 20.92 17.83
C LEU A 122 5.20 21.88 18.89
N GLY A 123 5.50 23.13 18.52
CA GLY A 123 6.17 24.11 19.38
C GLY A 123 7.65 23.80 19.65
N LYS A 124 8.25 22.85 18.93
CA LYS A 124 9.66 22.47 19.05
C LYS A 124 10.20 21.88 17.75
N ILE A 125 11.50 22.02 17.54
CA ILE A 125 12.23 21.33 16.47
C ILE A 125 12.64 19.95 17.00
N SER A 126 12.08 18.90 16.42
CA SER A 126 12.39 17.52 16.77
C SER A 126 12.10 16.56 15.61
N PRO A 127 12.65 15.33 15.62
CA PRO A 127 12.37 14.33 14.59
C PRO A 127 10.90 13.90 14.48
N GLU A 128 10.08 14.18 15.50
CA GLU A 128 8.64 13.90 15.48
C GLU A 128 7.84 14.87 14.60
N GLY A 129 8.45 15.96 14.14
CA GLY A 129 7.86 16.90 13.20
C GLY A 129 8.81 17.28 12.08
N GLN A 130 8.38 18.23 11.27
CA GLN A 130 9.11 18.65 10.08
C GLN A 130 8.87 20.12 9.75
N THR A 131 9.48 20.58 8.66
CA THR A 131 9.19 21.89 8.07
C THR A 131 7.78 21.95 7.49
N ASP A 132 7.29 23.18 7.27
CA ASP A 132 6.02 23.40 6.57
C ASP A 132 6.05 22.78 5.16
N ALA A 133 7.17 22.97 4.45
CA ALA A 133 7.42 22.42 3.12
C ALA A 133 7.33 20.88 3.09
N GLY A 134 7.94 20.18 4.05
CA GLY A 134 7.86 18.73 4.17
C GLY A 134 6.43 18.26 4.47
N SER A 135 5.73 18.95 5.38
CA SER A 135 4.35 18.63 5.72
C SER A 135 3.38 18.81 4.55
N GLU A 136 3.54 19.87 3.76
CA GLU A 136 2.74 20.06 2.56
C GLU A 136 3.04 19.01 1.48
N ALA A 137 4.31 18.63 1.28
CA ALA A 137 4.66 17.55 0.36
C ALA A 137 4.03 16.21 0.79
N GLU A 138 4.14 15.83 2.06
CA GLU A 138 3.53 14.61 2.60
C GLU A 138 1.99 14.62 2.50
N LYS A 139 1.34 15.77 2.73
CA LYS A 139 -0.11 15.94 2.52
C LYS A 139 -0.50 15.75 1.06
N GLU A 140 0.30 16.24 0.11
CA GLU A 140 0.02 16.03 -1.30
C GLU A 140 0.12 14.55 -1.70
N ILE A 141 1.16 13.85 -1.23
CA ILE A 141 1.36 12.41 -1.47
C ILE A 141 0.18 11.61 -0.91
N SER A 142 -0.11 11.78 0.38
CA SER A 142 -1.18 11.06 1.07
C SER A 142 -2.56 11.34 0.45
N SER A 143 -2.84 12.59 0.08
CA SER A 143 -4.07 12.96 -0.60
C SER A 143 -4.18 12.34 -2.00
N ALA A 144 -3.09 12.32 -2.76
CA ALA A 144 -3.07 11.73 -4.10
C ALA A 144 -3.28 10.21 -4.07
N ILE A 145 -2.60 9.50 -3.17
CA ILE A 145 -2.76 8.04 -3.00
C ILE A 145 -4.16 7.70 -2.53
N SER A 146 -4.67 8.40 -1.50
CA SER A 146 -6.04 8.20 -0.99
C SER A 146 -7.09 8.44 -2.08
N LYS A 147 -6.90 9.48 -2.90
CA LYS A 147 -7.79 9.78 -4.03
C LYS A 147 -7.73 8.67 -5.09
N LEU A 148 -6.52 8.24 -5.49
CA LEU A 148 -6.35 7.17 -6.47
C LEU A 148 -7.03 5.88 -6.02
N LEU A 149 -6.79 5.46 -4.78
CA LEU A 149 -7.42 4.29 -4.18
C LEU A 149 -8.95 4.39 -4.25
N LYS A 150 -9.51 5.53 -3.81
CA LYS A 150 -10.95 5.79 -3.86
C LYS A 150 -11.49 5.69 -5.28
N ASP A 151 -10.86 6.37 -6.23
CA ASP A 151 -11.31 6.41 -7.63
C ASP A 151 -11.33 5.00 -8.26
N LEU A 152 -10.30 4.20 -8.01
CA LEU A 152 -10.22 2.83 -8.53
C LEU A 152 -11.23 1.90 -7.86
N VAL A 153 -11.43 2.01 -6.54
CA VAL A 153 -12.44 1.22 -5.83
C VAL A 153 -13.86 1.55 -6.32
N GLU A 154 -14.15 2.83 -6.57
CA GLU A 154 -15.44 3.27 -7.12
C GLU A 154 -15.63 2.85 -8.59
N ALA A 155 -14.56 2.83 -9.38
CA ALA A 155 -14.60 2.33 -10.75
C ALA A 155 -14.88 0.82 -10.79
N SER A 156 -14.20 0.05 -9.94
CA SER A 156 -14.37 -1.41 -9.85
C SER A 156 -15.73 -1.83 -9.29
N ALA A 157 -16.36 -1.01 -8.44
CA ALA A 157 -17.68 -1.32 -7.89
C ALA A 157 -18.84 -1.07 -8.88
N LYS A 158 -18.58 -0.45 -10.04
CA LYS A 158 -19.59 -0.18 -11.09
C LYS A 158 -19.62 -1.24 -12.19
N ASN A 159 -18.59 -2.07 -12.28
CA ASN A 159 -18.47 -3.16 -13.24
C ASN A 159 -18.89 -4.48 -12.59
#